data_AF-A0A3Q1GS25-F1
#
_entry.id   AF-A0A3Q1GS25-F1
#
_cell.length_a   1.000
_cell.length_b   1.000
_cell.length_c   1.000
_cell.angle_alpha   90.00
_cell.angle_beta   90.00
_cell.angle_gamma   90.00
#
_symmetry.space_group_name_H-M   'P 1'
#
loop_
_entity.id
_entity.type
_entity.pdbx_description
1 polymer ?
#
loop_
_entity_poly.entity_id
_entity_poly.type
_entity_poly.pdbx_seq_one_letter_code
_entity_poly.pdbx_strand_id
1 'polypeptide(L)' 'MKVTVCFGRTRVVVPCGDGNMKVHSLIEQAAMRYKKAIAKVRVQRNISSNHHSCVLMLHCVS' A
#
# COMPACT_ATOMS: atom_id res chain seq x y z
N MET A 1 5.44 -8.32 -15.51
CA MET A 1 4.06 -8.40 -14.98
C MET A 1 3.77 -7.28 -13.99
N LYS A 2 2.52 -6.80 -13.90
CA LYS A 2 2.07 -5.79 -12.93
C LYS A 2 0.72 -6.17 -12.34
N VAL A 3 0.50 -5.85 -11.07
CA VAL A 3 -0.76 -6.12 -10.37
C VAL A 3 -1.32 -4.82 -9.80
N THR A 4 -2.63 -4.78 -9.57
CA THR A 4 -3.28 -3.65 -8.89
C THR A 4 -3.73 -4.10 -7.52
N VAL A 5 -3.32 -3.37 -6.49
CA VAL A 5 -3.73 -3.59 -5.10
C VAL A 5 -4.71 -2.49 -4.70
N CYS A 6 -5.79 -2.88 -4.04
CA CYS A 6 -6.81 -1.95 -3.55
C CYS A 6 -6.61 -1.73 -2.04
N PHE A 7 -6.38 -0.48 -1.64
CA PHE A 7 -6.38 -0.02 -0.24
C PHE A 7 -7.67 0.77 0.01
N GLY A 8 -8.73 0.07 0.41
CA GLY A 8 -10.08 0.64 0.45
C GLY A 8 -10.49 1.14 -0.95
N ARG A 9 -10.72 2.46 -1.09
CA ARG A 9 -11.07 3.09 -2.37
C ARG A 9 -9.88 3.48 -3.25
N THR A 10 -8.66 3.41 -2.72
CA THR A 10 -7.46 3.84 -3.43
C THR A 10 -6.77 2.64 -4.07
N ARG A 11 -6.58 2.71 -5.38
CA ARG A 11 -5.95 1.64 -6.16
C ARG A 11 -4.51 2.03 -6.48
N VAL A 12 -3.57 1.12 -6.27
CA VAL A 12 -2.15 1.34 -6.60
C VAL A 12 -1.61 0.20 -7.45
N VAL A 13 -0.82 0.56 -8.45
CA VAL A 13 -0.17 -0.40 -9.33
C VAL A 13 1.20 -0.76 -8.76
N VAL A 14 1.42 -2.07 -8.58
CA VAL A 14 2.68 -2.64 -8.10
C VAL A 14 3.31 -3.45 -9.23
N PRO A 15 4.56 -3.14 -9.63
CA PRO A 15 5.29 -3.98 -10.57
C PRO A 15 5.79 -5.23 -9.85
N CYS A 16 5.53 -6.42 -10.41
CA CYS A 16 5.91 -7.70 -9.80
C CYS A 16 7.03 -8.42 -10.55
N GLY A 17 7.70 -7.75 -11.50
CA GLY A 17 8.73 -8.38 -12.34
C GLY A 17 8.19 -9.61 -13.05
N ASP A 18 8.76 -10.77 -12.74
CA ASP A 18 8.46 -12.08 -13.35
C ASP A 18 7.37 -12.88 -12.61
N GLY A 19 6.79 -12.32 -11.53
CA GLY A 19 5.69 -12.97 -10.80
C GLY A 19 6.11 -13.93 -9.69
N ASN A 20 7.40 -14.20 -9.49
CA ASN A 20 7.90 -15.02 -8.38
C ASN A 20 8.05 -14.25 -7.05
N MET A 21 7.36 -13.12 -6.93
CA MET A 21 7.44 -12.26 -5.75
C MET A 21 6.57 -12.83 -4.62
N LYS A 22 7.13 -12.95 -3.42
CA LYS A 22 6.34 -13.32 -2.23
C LYS A 22 5.28 -12.25 -1.94
N VAL A 23 4.11 -12.70 -1.47
CA VAL A 23 2.99 -11.82 -1.08
C VAL A 23 3.42 -10.76 -0.07
N HIS A 24 4.30 -11.10 0.88
CA HIS A 24 4.85 -10.15 1.85
C HIS A 24 5.53 -8.94 1.18
N SER A 25 6.46 -9.19 0.27
CA SER A 25 7.18 -8.12 -0.44
C SER A 25 6.27 -7.35 -1.40
N LEU A 26 5.25 -7.99 -1.96
CA LEU A 26 4.22 -7.32 -2.76
C LEU A 26 3.44 -6.31 -1.90
N ILE A 27 3.04 -6.70 -0.69
CA ILE A 27 2.34 -5.82 0.26
C ILE A 27 3.22 -4.65 0.70
N GLU A 28 4.51 -4.88 0.99
CA GLU A 28 5.45 -3.82 1.34
C GLU A 28 5.58 -2.77 0.22
N GLN A 29 5.72 -3.21 -1.02
CA GLN A 29 5.77 -2.31 -2.18
C GLN A 29 4.44 -1.59 -2.39
N ALA A 30 3.31 -2.30 -2.26
CA ALA A 30 1.98 -1.73 -2.35
C ALA A 30 1.75 -0.64 -1.31
N ALA A 31 2.14 -0.89 -0.05
CA ALA A 31 2.03 0.05 1.06
C ALA A 31 2.89 1.29 0.83
N MET A 32 4.11 1.14 0.34
CA MET A 32 4.99 2.27 0.00
C MET A 32 4.38 3.15 -1.11
N ARG A 33 3.79 2.53 -2.13
CA ARG A 33 3.11 3.25 -3.23
C ARG A 33 1.83 3.92 -2.76
N TYR A 34 1.06 3.27 -1.91
CA TYR A 34 -0.13 3.84 -1.29
C TYR A 34 0.21 5.07 -0.44
N LYS A 35 1.25 5.01 0.40
CA LYS A 35 1.74 6.17 1.17
C LYS A 35 2.09 7.36 0.29
N LYS A 36 2.77 7.12 -0.85
CA LYS A 36 3.08 8.20 -1.82
C LYS A 36 1.83 8.74 -2.52
N ALA A 37 0.90 7.87 -2.91
CA ALA A 37 -0.33 8.26 -3.58
C ALA A 37 -1.22 9.10 -2.65
N ILE A 38 -1.40 8.67 -1.40
CA ILE A 38 -2.20 9.42 -0.42
C ILE A 38 -1.48 10.67 0.09
N ALA A 39 -0.15 10.72 0.14
CA ALA A 39 0.57 11.94 0.51
C ALA A 39 0.28 13.09 -0.47
N LYS A 40 0.14 12.79 -1.77
CA LYS A 40 -0.32 13.78 -2.77
C LYS A 40 -1.77 14.22 -2.53
N VAL A 41 -2.62 13.31 -2.06
CA VAL A 41 -4.04 13.60 -1.74
C VAL A 41 -4.19 14.31 -0.37
N ARG A 42 -3.23 14.12 0.55
CA ARG A 42 -3.30 14.52 1.97
C ARG A 42 -2.42 15.70 2.36
N VAL A 43 -2.10 16.61 1.43
CA VAL A 43 -1.75 18.01 1.79
C VAL A 43 -2.82 18.67 2.69
N GLN A 44 -3.95 18.00 2.97
CA GLN A 44 -4.95 18.43 3.96
C GLN A 44 -5.11 17.59 5.24
N ARG A 45 -4.52 16.39 5.43
CA ARG A 45 -4.65 15.70 6.73
C ARG A 45 -3.41 14.91 7.12
N ASN A 46 -2.78 15.39 8.18
CA ASN A 46 -1.70 14.80 8.96
C ASN A 46 -1.86 13.27 9.12
N ILE A 47 -1.09 12.48 8.38
CA ILE A 47 -0.98 11.03 8.62
C ILE A 47 0.41 10.80 9.16
N SER A 48 0.48 10.81 10.49
CA SER A 48 1.64 10.33 11.22
C SER A 48 1.99 8.93 10.70
N SER A 49 3.15 8.85 10.08
CA SER A 49 3.68 7.67 9.42
C SER A 49 4.26 6.70 10.46
N ASN A 50 3.42 6.20 11.37
CA ASN A 50 3.86 5.14 12.28
C ASN A 50 3.68 3.79 11.61
N HIS A 51 4.72 2.95 11.69
CA HIS A 51 4.74 1.55 11.25
C HIS A 51 3.47 0.78 11.69
N HIS A 52 2.90 1.16 12.84
CA HIS A 52 1.66 0.66 13.42
C HIS A 52 0.39 0.88 12.55
N SER A 53 0.31 1.97 11.78
CA SER A 53 -0.87 2.27 10.94
C SER A 53 -0.98 1.36 9.71
N CYS A 54 0.15 0.82 9.23
CA CYS A 54 0.14 -0.14 8.14
C CYS A 54 -0.37 -1.52 8.58
N VAL A 55 -0.05 -1.92 9.82
CA VAL A 55 -0.55 -3.16 10.45
C VAL A 55 -2.06 -3.08 10.70
N LEU A 56 -2.57 -1.92 11.10
CA LEU A 56 -4.00 -1.72 11.34
C LEU A 56 -4.87 -1.90 10.08
N MET A 57 -4.33 -1.53 8.89
CA MET A 57 -4.99 -1.80 7.61
C MET A 57 -5.07 -3.29 7.29
N LEU A 58 -4.11 -4.10 7.78
CA LEU A 58 -4.09 -5.54 7.55
C LEU A 58 -4.96 -6.30 8.56
N HIS A 59 -5.00 -5.85 9.81
CA HIS A 59 -5.84 -6.45 10.88
C HIS A 59 -7.34 -6.22 10.71
N CYS A 60 -7.76 -5.23 9.90
CA CYS A 60 -9.18 -4.98 9.64
C CYS A 60 -9.74 -5.84 8.47
N VAL A 61 -8.90 -6.67 7.85
CA VAL A 61 -9.28 -7.66 6.82
C VAL A 61 -9.11 -9.08 7.38
N SER A 62 -9.49 -9.29 8.64
CA SER A 62 -9.58 -10.61 9.29
C SER A 62 -10.85 -10.67 10.12
#